data_AF-A0A925SPF1-F1
#
_entry.id   AF-A0A925SPF1-F1
#
_cell.length_a   1.000
_cell.length_b   1.000
_cell.length_c   1.000
_cell.angle_alpha   90.00
_cell.angle_beta   90.00
_cell.angle_gamma   90.00
#
_symmetry.space_group_name_H-M   'P 1'
#
loop_
_entity.id
_entity.type
_entity.pdbx_description
1 polymer ?
#
loop_
_entity_poly.entity_id
_entity_poly.type
_entity_poly.pdbx_seq_one_letter_code
_entity_poly.pdbx_strand_id
1 'polypeptide(L)'
;IDYLNYYITLVTTPMYLFAGVFFPVSSMPDWLQTIAWFNPLYHSVEVCRGLVVGQVGTILWLHAACLILFSVVLALVPVYFMKKRLIS
;
A
#
# COMPACT_ATOMS: atom_id res chain seq x y z
N ILE A 1 -0.41 8.39 24.13
CA ILE A 1 -0.71 8.71 22.72
C ILE A 1 0.59 8.87 21.93
N ASP A 2 1.62 9.49 22.52
CA ASP A 2 2.93 9.69 21.88
C ASP A 2 3.69 8.40 21.53
N TYR A 3 3.63 7.37 22.39
CA TYR A 3 4.26 6.07 22.09
C TYR A 3 3.67 5.39 20.84
N LEU A 4 2.35 5.43 20.66
CA LEU A 4 1.69 4.87 19.47
C LEU A 4 2.11 5.61 18.20
N ASN A 5 2.18 6.95 18.26
CA ASN A 5 2.64 7.76 17.15
C ASN A 5 4.10 7.45 16.78
N TYR A 6 4.98 7.25 17.76
CA TYR A 6 6.38 6.89 17.50
C TYR A 6 6.51 5.61 16.67
N TYR A 7 5.77 4.56 17.04
CA TYR A 7 5.77 3.31 16.28
C TYR A 7 5.16 3.47 14.88
N ILE A 8 4.06 4.22 14.75
CA ILE A 8 3.43 4.48 13.45
C ILE A 8 4.39 5.21 12.52
N THR A 9 5.06 6.28 12.98
CA THR A 9 6.02 7.05 12.19
C THR A 9 7.23 6.19 11.81
N LEU A 10 7.78 5.43 12.74
CA LEU A 10 8.94 4.57 12.49
C LEU A 10 8.69 3.52 11.41
N VAL A 11 7.46 3.03 11.27
CA VAL A 11 7.05 2.08 10.22
C VAL A 11 6.62 2.79 8.94
N THR A 12 5.93 3.92 9.01
CA THR A 12 5.46 4.63 7.82
C THR A 12 6.58 5.31 7.04
N THR A 13 7.61 5.85 7.71
CA THR A 13 8.76 6.45 7.03
C THR A 13 9.46 5.51 6.04
N PRO A 14 9.86 4.28 6.41
CA PRO A 14 10.42 3.35 5.43
C PRO A 14 9.38 2.91 4.39
N MET A 15 8.10 2.74 4.77
CA MET A 15 7.05 2.44 3.77
C MET A 15 6.94 3.53 2.70
N TYR A 16 7.05 4.81 3.05
CA TYR A 16 7.05 5.91 2.08
C TYR A 16 8.30 5.90 1.18
N LEU A 17 9.46 5.58 1.75
CA LEU A 17 10.71 5.46 0.98
C LEU A 17 10.62 4.35 -0.08
N PHE A 18 10.01 3.22 0.27
CA PHE A 18 9.85 2.05 -0.60
C PHE A 18 8.52 2.03 -1.38
N ALA A 19 7.65 3.02 -1.23
CA ALA A 19 6.38 3.11 -1.98
C ALA A 19 6.55 3.57 -3.44
N GLY A 20 7.78 3.70 -3.91
CA GLY A 20 8.03 4.15 -5.29
C GLY A 20 7.79 5.65 -5.53
N VAL A 21 7.55 6.44 -4.47
CA VAL A 21 7.30 7.89 -4.57
C VAL A 21 8.56 8.64 -5.01
N PHE A 22 9.70 8.29 -4.42
CA PHE A 22 10.99 8.96 -4.68
C PHE A 22 11.80 8.27 -5.78
N PHE A 23 11.72 6.94 -5.87
CA PHE A 23 12.47 6.14 -6.83
C PHE A 23 11.53 5.14 -7.51
N PRO A 24 11.47 5.07 -8.85
CA PRO A 24 10.65 4.07 -9.52
C PRO A 24 11.11 2.67 -9.12
N VAL A 25 10.16 1.84 -8.67
CA VAL A 25 10.45 0.49 -8.15
C VAL A 25 11.05 -0.41 -9.24
N SER A 26 10.74 -0.16 -10.51
CA SER A 26 11.35 -0.85 -11.65
C SER A 26 12.88 -0.71 -11.75
N SER A 27 13.46 0.31 -11.10
CA SER A 27 14.91 0.54 -11.06
C SER A 27 15.58 -0.09 -9.83
N MET A 28 14.82 -0.73 -8.95
CA MET A 28 15.33 -1.37 -7.73
C MET A 28 15.65 -2.86 -7.96
N PRO A 29 16.54 -3.45 -7.12
CA PRO A 29 16.81 -4.89 -7.13
C PRO A 29 15.54 -5.74 -7.01
N ASP A 30 15.53 -6.93 -7.61
CA ASP A 30 14.34 -7.82 -7.66
C ASP A 30 13.73 -8.14 -6.29
N TRP A 31 14.57 -8.27 -5.26
CA TRP A 31 14.12 -8.51 -3.89
C TRP A 31 13.34 -7.31 -3.32
N LEU A 32 13.75 -6.09 -3.65
CA LEU A 32 13.05 -4.85 -3.27
C LEU A 32 11.75 -4.68 -4.05
N GLN A 33 11.73 -5.05 -5.33
CA GLN A 33 10.50 -5.04 -6.12
C GLN A 33 9.45 -5.97 -5.50
N THR A 34 9.87 -7.16 -5.10
CA THR A 34 8.97 -8.13 -4.47
C THR A 34 8.35 -7.56 -3.18
N ILE A 35 9.13 -6.87 -2.34
CA ILE A 35 8.63 -6.22 -1.13
C ILE A 35 7.68 -5.07 -1.46
N ALA A 36 7.99 -4.27 -2.48
CA ALA A 36 7.14 -3.16 -2.91
C ALA A 36 5.77 -3.62 -3.43
N TRP A 37 5.69 -4.81 -4.04
CA TRP A 37 4.41 -5.43 -4.45
C TRP A 37 3.48 -5.75 -3.27
N PHE A 38 4.02 -6.00 -2.07
CA PHE A 38 3.21 -6.17 -0.86
C PHE A 38 2.81 -4.84 -0.21
N ASN A 39 3.36 -3.72 -0.68
CA ASN A 39 3.07 -2.41 -0.13
C ASN A 39 1.84 -1.80 -0.84
N PRO A 40 0.68 -1.64 -0.18
CA PRO A 40 -0.49 -1.03 -0.81
C PRO A 40 -0.21 0.42 -1.25
N LEU A 41 0.72 1.09 -0.59
CA LEU A 41 1.13 2.46 -0.93
C LEU A 41 1.81 2.53 -2.31
N TYR A 42 2.51 1.47 -2.73
CA TYR A 42 3.11 1.38 -4.07
C TYR A 42 2.04 1.38 -5.17
N HIS A 43 0.98 0.58 -5.00
CA HIS A 43 -0.13 0.55 -5.96
C HIS A 43 -0.83 1.91 -6.07
N SER A 44 -1.01 2.65 -4.98
CA SER A 44 -1.55 4.03 -5.00
C SER A 44 -0.72 4.95 -5.88
N VAL A 45 0.61 4.89 -5.73
CA VAL A 45 1.54 5.75 -6.45
C VAL A 45 1.59 5.42 -7.94
N GLU A 46 1.59 4.13 -8.31
CA GLU A 46 1.52 3.70 -9.71
C GLU A 46 0.22 4.16 -10.39
N VAL A 47 -0.93 4.09 -9.69
CA VAL A 47 -2.20 4.59 -10.23
C VAL A 47 -2.16 6.10 -10.44
N CYS A 48 -1.71 6.87 -9.44
CA CYS A 48 -1.55 8.31 -9.59
C CYS A 48 -0.61 8.67 -10.74
N ARG A 49 0.52 7.97 -10.87
CA ARG A 49 1.50 8.22 -11.94
C ARG A 49 0.93 7.90 -13.32
N GLY A 50 0.26 6.75 -13.48
CA GLY A 50 -0.36 6.38 -14.74
C GLY A 50 -1.46 7.36 -15.17
N LEU A 51 -2.23 7.91 -14.23
CA LEU A 51 -3.22 8.95 -14.50
C LEU A 51 -2.56 10.28 -14.92
N VAL A 52 -1.47 10.70 -14.26
CA VAL A 52 -0.75 11.94 -14.59
C VAL A 52 -0.04 11.86 -15.95
N VAL A 53 0.55 10.71 -16.26
CA VAL A 53 1.24 10.47 -17.55
C VAL A 53 0.24 10.17 -18.68
N GLY A 54 -1.04 9.93 -18.35
CA GLY A 54 -2.07 9.57 -19.32
C GLY A 54 -1.96 8.14 -19.85
N GLN A 55 -1.16 7.28 -19.20
CA GLN A 55 -0.99 5.87 -19.57
C GLN A 55 -2.04 5.01 -18.88
N VAL A 56 -3.23 5.00 -19.45
CA VAL A 56 -4.38 4.20 -18.99
C VAL A 56 -4.34 2.80 -19.61
N GLY A 57 -3.32 2.01 -19.24
CA GLY A 57 -3.18 0.62 -19.69
C GLY A 57 -3.91 -0.39 -18.79
N THR A 58 -3.97 -1.65 -19.22
CA THR A 58 -4.50 -2.78 -18.40
C THR A 58 -3.82 -2.90 -17.03
N ILE A 59 -2.54 -2.53 -16.95
CA ILE A 59 -1.76 -2.54 -15.71
C ILE A 59 -2.32 -1.57 -14.66
N LEU A 60 -2.88 -0.42 -15.09
CA LEU A 60 -3.50 0.56 -14.21
C LEU A 60 -4.74 -0.01 -13.52
N TRP A 61 -5.57 -0.73 -14.28
CA TRP A 61 -6.76 -1.39 -13.75
C TRP A 61 -6.41 -2.49 -12.74
N LEU A 62 -5.31 -3.22 -12.96
CA LEU A 62 -4.79 -4.19 -11.99
C LEU A 62 -4.38 -3.49 -10.68
N HIS A 63 -3.63 -2.39 -10.75
CA HIS A 63 -3.26 -1.64 -9.54
C HIS A 63 -4.47 -1.03 -8.83
N ALA A 64 -5.45 -0.51 -9.57
CA ALA A 64 -6.70 -0.01 -9.01
C ALA A 64 -7.53 -1.12 -8.34
N ALA A 65 -7.62 -2.31 -8.96
CA ALA A 65 -8.29 -3.46 -8.38
C ALA A 65 -7.57 -3.95 -7.11
N CYS A 66 -6.24 -4.03 -7.11
CA CYS A 66 -5.43 -4.35 -5.94
C CYS A 66 -5.67 -3.34 -4.80
N LEU A 67 -5.75 -2.04 -5.10
CA LEU A 67 -6.06 -1.03 -4.10
C LEU A 67 -7.44 -1.19 -3.48
N ILE A 68 -8.46 -1.44 -4.30
CA ILE A 68 -9.82 -1.69 -3.82
C ILE A 68 -9.81 -2.93 -2.91
N LEU A 69 -9.15 -4.01 -3.32
CA LEU A 69 -9.03 -5.22 -2.53
C LEU A 69 -8.34 -4.94 -1.18
N PHE A 70 -7.20 -4.24 -1.19
CA PHE A 70 -6.49 -3.86 0.03
C PHE A 70 -7.35 -2.97 0.92
N SER A 71 -8.05 -1.98 0.37
CA SER A 71 -8.94 -1.10 1.12
C SER A 71 -10.08 -1.87 1.78
N VAL A 72 -10.69 -2.82 1.07
CA VAL A 72 -11.75 -3.68 1.61
C VAL A 72 -11.22 -4.60 2.69
N VAL A 73 -10.05 -5.22 2.49
CA VAL A 73 -9.41 -6.09 3.47
C VAL A 73 -9.04 -5.32 4.73
N LEU A 74 -8.40 -4.15 4.61
CA LEU A 74 -8.05 -3.31 5.76
C LEU A 74 -9.29 -2.76 6.48
N ALA A 75 -10.41 -2.56 5.79
CA ALA A 75 -11.64 -2.12 6.44
C ALA A 75 -12.37 -3.28 7.16
N LEU A 76 -12.49 -4.44 6.51
CA LEU A 76 -13.32 -5.54 7.00
C LEU A 76 -12.60 -6.44 8.00
N VAL A 77 -11.30 -6.71 7.83
CA VAL A 77 -10.54 -7.63 8.69
C VAL A 77 -10.47 -7.13 10.14
N PRO A 78 -10.10 -5.86 10.43
CA PRO A 78 -10.06 -5.37 11.81
C PRO A 78 -11.44 -5.35 12.45
N VAL A 79 -12.48 -4.97 11.69
CA VAL A 79 -13.87 -4.98 12.18
C VAL A 79 -14.31 -6.41 12.51
N TYR A 80 -13.96 -7.38 11.68
CA TYR A 80 -14.23 -8.80 11.95
C TYR A 80 -13.49 -9.30 13.19
N PHE A 81 -12.19 -9.01 13.34
CA PHE A 81 -11.41 -9.40 14.51
C PHE A 81 -11.91 -8.72 15.81
N MET A 82 -12.33 -7.46 15.75
CA MET A 82 -12.94 -6.77 16.89
C MET A 82 -14.29 -7.38 17.27
N LYS A 83 -15.15 -7.69 16.29
CA LYS A 83 -16.42 -8.39 16.54
C LYS A 83 -16.22 -9.78 17.14
N LYS A 84 -15.24 -10.53 16.67
CA LYS A 84 -14.92 -11.87 17.22
C LYS A 84 -14.43 -11.81 18.66
N ARG A 85 -13.79 -10.70 19.06
CA ARG A 85 -13.35 -10.47 20.45
C ARG A 85 -14.46 -9.97 21.37
N LEU A 86 -15.56 -9.42 20.86
CA LEU A 86 -16.67 -8.89 21.67
C LEU A 86 -17.77 -9.91 21.98
N ILE A 87 -17.76 -11.07 21.32
CA ILE A 87 -18.75 -12.14 21.49
C ILE A 87 -18.10 -13.37 22.18
N SER A 88 -16.92 -13.19 22.77
CA SER A 88 -16.30 -14.14 23.71
C SER A 88 -16.04 -13.45 25.03
#